data_AF-A0A060E0H3-F1
#
_entry.id   AF-A0A060E0H3-F1
#
_cell.length_a   1.000
_cell.length_b   1.000
_cell.length_c   1.000
_cell.angle_alpha   90.00
_cell.angle_beta   90.00
_cell.angle_gamma   90.00
#
_symmetry.space_group_name_H-M   'P 1'
#
loop_
_entity.id
_entity.type
_entity.pdbx_description
1 polymer ?
#
loop_
_entity_poly.entity_id
_entity_poly.type
_entity_poly.pdbx_seq_one_letter_code
_entity_poly.pdbx_strand_id
1 'polypeptide(L)'
;MSRPVSGPAAPRRWPWYLLVGSLAVNMLLGGILAAQALHLMPPPPPPDPGQGIARFVERAERSLSPADAAILRRGYEAERTSIERMHQNMEALRHQIRESMKAPTFDPEGLRRAFEQAHATEAELRGRMDSRVIEVLGQLSPEGRRKLMEMGPPR
;
A
#
# COMPACT_ATOMS: atom_id res chain seq x y z
N MET A 1 6.35 -86.27 27.03
CA MET A 1 6.03 -84.90 27.50
C MET A 1 6.92 -83.92 26.77
N SER A 2 6.42 -83.31 25.70
CA SER A 2 7.17 -82.34 24.88
C SER A 2 6.54 -80.96 25.07
N ARG A 3 7.26 -80.01 25.66
CA ARG A 3 6.84 -78.61 25.81
C ARG A 3 7.62 -77.73 24.81
N PRO A 4 6.96 -76.76 24.15
CA PRO A 4 7.58 -75.92 23.14
C PRO A 4 8.42 -74.82 23.79
N VAL A 5 9.60 -74.55 23.23
CA VAL A 5 10.39 -73.36 23.54
C VAL A 5 9.85 -72.22 22.67
N SER A 6 9.11 -71.29 23.29
CA SER A 6 8.71 -70.02 22.68
C SER A 6 9.90 -69.06 22.71
N GLY A 7 10.36 -68.62 21.54
CA GLY A 7 11.39 -67.58 21.43
C GLY A 7 10.84 -66.19 21.83
N PRO A 8 11.69 -65.28 22.34
CA PRO A 8 11.26 -63.96 22.80
C PRO A 8 10.82 -63.07 21.62
N ALA A 9 9.59 -62.55 21.70
CA ALA A 9 9.10 -61.53 20.78
C ALA A 9 9.84 -60.20 21.03
N ALA A 10 10.57 -59.70 20.03
CA ALA A 10 11.29 -58.43 20.12
C ALA A 10 10.31 -57.26 20.29
N PRO A 11 10.59 -56.27 21.17
CA PRO A 11 9.73 -55.11 21.34
C PRO A 11 9.79 -54.23 20.08
N ARG A 12 8.70 -54.21 19.33
CA ARG A 12 8.50 -53.35 18.15
C ARG A 12 8.49 -51.89 18.60
N ARG A 13 9.67 -51.25 18.55
CA ARG A 13 9.84 -49.82 18.86
C ARG A 13 9.09 -49.03 17.80
N TRP A 14 7.90 -48.56 18.18
CA TRP A 14 7.04 -47.77 17.31
C TRP A 14 7.82 -46.51 16.87
N PRO A 15 7.94 -46.24 15.57
CA PRO A 15 8.80 -45.18 15.06
C PRO A 15 8.11 -43.82 15.23
N TRP A 16 8.07 -43.31 16.47
CA TRP A 16 7.50 -42.01 16.81
C TRP A 16 8.14 -40.87 16.01
N TYR A 17 9.42 -41.02 15.61
CA TYR A 17 10.12 -40.10 14.71
C TYR A 17 9.45 -39.97 13.33
N LEU A 18 8.81 -41.03 12.82
CA LEU A 18 8.07 -40.96 11.56
C LEU A 18 6.77 -40.17 11.71
N LEU A 19 6.14 -40.18 12.89
CA LEU A 19 4.96 -39.37 13.18
C LEU A 19 5.33 -37.88 13.32
N VAL A 20 6.44 -37.59 14.01
CA VAL A 20 6.92 -36.21 14.12
C VAL A 20 7.40 -35.69 12.77
N GLY A 21 8.09 -36.54 11.99
CA GLY A 21 8.49 -36.22 10.63
C GLY A 21 7.29 -35.94 9.72
N SER A 22 6.25 -36.78 9.76
CA SER A 22 5.05 -36.55 8.94
C SER A 22 4.29 -35.30 9.39
N LEU A 23 4.22 -35.01 10.68
CA LEU A 23 3.58 -33.79 11.20
C LEU A 23 4.33 -32.52 10.76
N ALA A 24 5.67 -32.53 10.82
CA ALA A 24 6.49 -31.42 10.36
C ALA A 24 6.33 -31.17 8.87
N VAL A 25 6.30 -32.23 8.06
CA VAL A 25 6.05 -32.14 6.61
C VAL A 25 4.65 -31.59 6.33
N ASN A 26 3.62 -32.04 7.03
CA ASN A 26 2.26 -31.51 6.86
C ASN A 26 2.13 -30.04 7.27
N MET A 27 2.77 -29.62 8.36
CA MET A 27 2.83 -28.21 8.77
C MET A 27 3.57 -27.36 7.75
N LEU A 28 4.66 -27.88 7.16
CA LEU A 28 5.41 -27.19 6.10
C LEU A 28 4.57 -27.03 4.83
N LEU A 29 3.90 -28.10 4.38
CA LEU A 29 3.01 -28.04 3.22
C LEU A 29 1.82 -27.10 3.47
N GLY A 30 1.22 -27.17 4.66
CA GLY A 30 0.14 -26.26 5.06
C GLY A 30 0.60 -24.81 5.10
N GLY A 31 1.81 -24.54 5.62
CA GLY A 31 2.42 -23.22 5.63
C GLY A 31 2.70 -22.67 4.24
N ILE A 32 3.21 -23.50 3.31
CA ILE A 32 3.46 -23.11 1.91
C ILE A 32 2.15 -22.83 1.18
N LEU A 33 1.12 -23.66 1.37
CA LEU A 33 -0.21 -23.45 0.78
C LEU A 33 -0.90 -22.22 1.35
N ALA A 34 -0.78 -21.97 2.66
CA ALA A 34 -1.29 -20.76 3.30
C ALA A 34 -0.53 -19.51 2.80
N ALA A 35 0.79 -19.58 2.66
CA ALA A 35 1.61 -18.50 2.12
C ALA A 35 1.26 -18.21 0.65
N GLN A 36 1.03 -19.24 -0.17
CA GLN A 36 0.54 -19.10 -1.55
C GLN A 36 -0.87 -18.50 -1.59
N ALA A 37 -1.80 -18.97 -0.75
CA ALA A 37 -3.15 -18.42 -0.66
C ALA A 37 -3.15 -16.95 -0.22
N LEU A 38 -2.25 -16.58 0.71
CA LEU A 38 -2.03 -15.18 1.11
C LEU A 38 -1.32 -14.36 0.03
N HIS A 39 -0.49 -14.96 -0.82
CA HIS A 39 0.11 -14.31 -2.00
C HIS A 39 -0.89 -14.12 -3.15
N LEU A 40 -1.90 -14.99 -3.25
CA LEU A 40 -3.02 -14.90 -4.20
C LEU A 40 -4.07 -13.88 -3.75
N MET A 41 -4.09 -13.53 -2.46
CA MET A 41 -4.81 -12.35 -2.00
C MET A 41 -4.08 -11.12 -2.54
N PRO A 42 -4.72 -10.28 -3.38
CA PRO A 42 -4.10 -9.05 -3.80
C PRO A 42 -3.75 -8.24 -2.55
N PRO A 43 -2.50 -7.75 -2.42
CA PRO A 43 -2.17 -6.84 -1.34
C PRO A 43 -3.21 -5.70 -1.36
N PRO A 44 -3.67 -5.21 -0.19
CA PRO A 44 -4.53 -4.04 -0.18
C PRO A 44 -3.86 -2.97 -1.04
N PRO A 45 -4.59 -2.39 -2.02
CA PRO A 45 -4.00 -1.43 -2.93
C PRO A 45 -3.30 -0.36 -2.07
N PRO A 46 -2.04 -0.01 -2.38
CA PRO A 46 -1.37 1.05 -1.66
C PRO A 46 -2.30 2.26 -1.63
N PRO A 47 -2.43 2.96 -0.48
CA PRO A 47 -3.34 4.09 -0.37
C PRO A 47 -3.02 5.07 -1.49
N ASP A 48 -3.93 5.15 -2.46
CA ASP A 48 -3.82 6.08 -3.54
C ASP A 48 -3.98 7.49 -2.95
N PRO A 49 -2.96 8.36 -3.03
CA PRO A 49 -3.05 9.73 -2.53
C PRO A 49 -4.24 10.49 -3.12
N GLY A 50 -4.65 10.16 -4.36
CA GLY A 50 -5.85 10.72 -5.00
C GLY A 50 -7.13 10.34 -4.27
N GLN A 51 -7.23 9.11 -3.77
CA GLN A 51 -8.34 8.69 -2.91
C GLN A 51 -8.30 9.35 -1.53
N GLY A 52 -7.12 9.63 -0.99
CA GLY A 52 -6.97 10.35 0.29
C GLY A 52 -7.59 11.75 0.23
N ILE A 53 -7.30 12.49 -0.85
CA ILE A 53 -7.88 13.82 -1.08
C ILE A 53 -9.38 13.74 -1.36
N ALA A 54 -9.82 12.78 -2.19
CA ALA A 54 -11.26 12.58 -2.45
C ALA A 54 -12.06 12.28 -1.17
N ARG A 55 -11.57 11.37 -0.33
CA ARG A 55 -12.19 11.05 0.98
C ARG A 55 -12.14 12.23 1.94
N PHE A 56 -11.12 13.08 1.85
CA PHE A 56 -11.04 14.30 2.64
C PHE A 56 -12.12 15.30 2.21
N VAL A 57 -12.32 15.51 0.90
CA VAL A 57 -13.40 16.36 0.38
C VAL A 57 -14.76 15.82 0.81
N GLU A 58 -15.00 14.52 0.70
CA GLU A 58 -16.25 13.89 1.14
C GLU A 58 -16.49 14.07 2.66
N ARG A 59 -15.44 13.98 3.48
CA ARG A 59 -15.54 14.23 4.93
C ARG A 59 -15.76 15.72 5.24
N ALA A 60 -15.15 16.60 4.46
CA ALA A 60 -15.31 18.04 4.57
C ALA A 60 -16.74 18.45 4.20
N GLU A 61 -17.34 17.85 3.18
CA GLU A 61 -18.75 18.08 2.80
C GLU A 61 -19.74 17.72 3.91
N ARG A 62 -19.46 16.66 4.68
CA ARG A 62 -20.32 16.25 5.81
C ARG A 62 -20.17 17.13 7.05
N SER A 63 -19.08 17.88 7.17
CA SER A 63 -18.74 18.64 8.37
C SER A 63 -18.80 20.16 8.20
N LEU A 64 -18.62 20.66 6.97
CA LEU A 64 -18.66 22.08 6.61
C LEU A 64 -20.06 22.55 6.21
N SER A 65 -20.22 23.86 6.11
CA SER A 65 -21.43 24.46 5.54
C SER A 65 -21.53 24.11 4.04
N PRO A 66 -22.73 24.05 3.45
CA PRO A 66 -22.90 23.76 2.01
C PRO A 66 -22.14 24.73 1.09
N ALA A 67 -21.97 25.99 1.52
CA ALA A 67 -21.23 27.01 0.79
C ALA A 67 -19.72 26.73 0.79
N ASP A 68 -19.16 26.43 1.97
CA ASP A 68 -17.73 26.12 2.14
C ASP A 68 -17.36 24.78 1.47
N ALA A 69 -18.25 23.79 1.57
CA ALA A 69 -18.14 22.50 0.89
C ALA A 69 -18.09 22.66 -0.65
N ALA A 70 -18.93 23.52 -1.21
CA ALA A 70 -18.93 23.80 -2.65
C ALA A 70 -17.62 24.47 -3.13
N ILE A 71 -17.01 25.33 -2.31
CA ILE A 71 -15.72 25.96 -2.61
C ILE A 71 -14.61 24.90 -2.66
N LEU A 72 -14.55 24.02 -1.66
CA LEU A 72 -13.58 22.90 -1.63
C LEU A 72 -13.77 21.94 -2.80
N ARG A 73 -15.01 21.55 -3.10
CA ARG A 73 -15.30 20.64 -4.23
C ARG A 73 -14.85 21.21 -5.56
N ARG A 74 -15.12 22.50 -5.83
CA ARG A 74 -14.65 23.17 -7.04
C ARG A 74 -13.13 23.28 -7.08
N GLY A 75 -12.49 23.58 -5.94
CA GLY A 75 -11.03 23.61 -5.83
C GLY A 75 -10.40 22.26 -6.19
N TYR A 76 -10.97 21.17 -5.69
CA TYR A 76 -10.52 19.81 -5.99
C TYR A 76 -10.80 19.40 -7.43
N GLU A 77 -12.02 19.61 -7.95
CA GLU A 77 -12.39 19.24 -9.32
C GLU A 77 -11.49 19.93 -10.36
N ALA A 78 -11.09 21.18 -10.12
CA ALA A 78 -10.18 21.91 -11.00
C ALA A 78 -8.79 21.26 -11.10
N GLU A 79 -8.30 20.66 -10.02
CA GLU A 79 -6.97 20.05 -9.93
C GLU A 79 -6.99 18.52 -10.05
N ARG A 80 -8.17 17.89 -10.14
CA ARG A 80 -8.32 16.42 -10.17
C ARG A 80 -7.46 15.78 -11.25
N THR A 81 -7.43 16.35 -12.45
CA THR A 81 -6.62 15.84 -13.56
C THR A 81 -5.12 15.99 -13.31
N SER A 82 -4.71 17.05 -12.60
CA SER A 82 -3.30 17.28 -12.23
C SER A 82 -2.83 16.24 -11.21
N ILE A 83 -3.66 15.97 -10.20
CA ILE A 83 -3.42 14.93 -9.18
C ILE A 83 -3.33 13.54 -9.83
N GLU A 84 -4.25 13.22 -10.74
CA GLU A 84 -4.26 11.95 -11.46
C GLU A 84 -2.99 11.74 -12.30
N ARG A 85 -2.55 12.77 -13.04
CA ARG A 85 -1.30 12.71 -13.81
C ARG A 85 -0.08 12.51 -12.92
N MET A 86 -0.05 13.15 -11.76
CA MET A 86 1.02 12.94 -10.78
C MET A 86 1.08 11.49 -10.32
N HIS A 87 -0.08 10.89 -10.05
CA HIS A 87 -0.16 9.48 -9.65
C HIS A 87 0.43 8.57 -10.72
N GLN A 88 0.02 8.75 -11.97
CA GLN A 88 0.51 7.98 -13.11
C GLN A 88 2.02 8.16 -13.30
N ASN A 89 2.55 9.37 -13.13
CA ASN A 89 3.98 9.64 -13.20
C ASN A 89 4.75 8.94 -12.07
N MET A 90 4.24 8.95 -10.83
CA MET A 90 4.83 8.24 -9.69
C MET A 90 4.85 6.73 -9.90
N GLU A 91 3.76 6.15 -10.41
CA GLU A 91 3.69 4.72 -10.73
C GLU A 91 4.68 4.35 -11.84
N ALA A 92 4.75 5.16 -12.91
CA ALA A 92 5.72 4.97 -13.99
C ALA A 92 7.16 4.99 -13.47
N LEU A 93 7.48 5.92 -12.55
CA LEU A 93 8.78 5.99 -11.88
C LEU A 93 9.09 4.76 -11.05
N ARG A 94 8.15 4.29 -10.23
CA ARG A 94 8.32 3.05 -9.45
C ARG A 94 8.57 1.84 -10.36
N HIS A 95 7.86 1.78 -11.49
CA HIS A 95 8.07 0.76 -12.49
C HIS A 95 9.48 0.86 -13.09
N GLN A 96 9.91 2.06 -13.48
CA GLN A 96 11.22 2.31 -14.07
C GLN A 96 12.38 1.98 -13.11
N ILE A 97 12.24 2.30 -11.83
CA ILE A 97 13.19 1.92 -10.77
C ILE A 97 13.27 0.39 -10.66
N ARG A 98 12.12 -0.29 -10.62
CA ARG A 98 12.05 -1.75 -10.52
C ARG A 98 12.71 -2.44 -11.71
N GLU A 99 12.47 -1.96 -12.92
CA GLU A 99 13.08 -2.50 -14.14
C GLU A 99 14.59 -2.22 -14.20
N SER A 100 15.03 -1.03 -13.79
CA SER A 100 16.46 -0.69 -13.69
C SER A 100 17.20 -1.60 -12.70
N MET A 101 16.56 -1.96 -11.58
CA MET A 101 17.12 -2.90 -10.60
C MET A 101 17.17 -4.36 -11.09
N LYS A 102 16.27 -4.76 -12.00
CA LYS A 102 16.24 -6.10 -12.59
C LYS A 102 17.10 -6.23 -13.84
N ALA A 103 17.53 -5.11 -14.41
CA ALA A 103 18.30 -5.10 -15.63
C ALA A 103 19.66 -5.80 -15.43
N PRO A 104 20.16 -6.55 -16.44
CA PRO A 104 21.46 -7.22 -16.36
C PRO A 104 22.65 -6.25 -16.32
N THR A 105 22.42 -4.96 -16.64
CA THR A 105 23.40 -3.89 -16.49
C THR A 105 22.72 -2.73 -15.76
N PHE A 106 23.28 -2.37 -14.61
CA PHE A 106 22.77 -1.26 -13.81
C PHE A 106 23.22 0.08 -14.41
N ASP A 107 22.26 0.94 -14.76
CA ASP A 107 22.52 2.31 -15.25
C ASP A 107 22.24 3.34 -14.14
N PRO A 108 23.26 3.73 -13.35
CA PRO A 108 23.09 4.70 -12.27
C PRO A 108 22.74 6.10 -12.78
N GLU A 109 23.21 6.51 -13.96
CA GLU A 109 22.97 7.85 -14.51
C GLU A 109 21.56 7.99 -15.09
N GLY A 110 21.04 6.94 -15.72
CA GLY A 110 19.64 6.87 -16.14
C GLY A 110 18.68 6.94 -14.94
N LEU A 111 19.00 6.20 -13.87
CA LEU A 111 18.21 6.20 -12.65
C LEU A 111 18.25 7.57 -11.93
N ARG A 112 19.41 8.19 -11.84
CA ARG A 112 19.59 9.53 -11.25
C ARG A 112 18.78 10.59 -11.99
N ARG A 113 18.81 10.59 -13.34
CA ARG A 113 17.98 11.50 -14.16
C ARG A 113 16.48 11.29 -13.96
N ALA A 114 16.03 10.04 -13.85
CA ALA A 114 14.63 9.74 -13.57
C ALA A 114 14.20 10.31 -12.21
N PHE A 115 15.01 10.14 -11.17
CA PHE A 115 14.74 10.74 -9.85
C PHE A 115 14.74 12.27 -9.87
N GLU A 116 15.69 12.91 -10.55
CA GLU A 116 15.71 14.38 -10.68
C GLU A 116 14.44 14.90 -11.36
N GLN A 117 13.99 14.23 -12.43
CA GLN A 117 12.74 14.59 -13.12
C GLN A 117 11.50 14.35 -12.25
N ALA A 118 11.49 13.29 -11.44
CA ALA A 118 10.45 13.02 -10.45
C ALA A 118 10.34 14.17 -9.44
N HIS A 119 11.46 14.54 -8.84
CA HIS A 119 11.51 15.59 -7.82
C HIS A 119 11.12 16.96 -8.38
N ALA A 120 11.54 17.29 -9.60
CA ALA A 120 11.13 18.53 -10.26
C ALA A 120 9.61 18.59 -10.47
N THR A 121 9.02 17.48 -10.95
CA THR A 121 7.57 17.36 -11.18
C THR A 121 6.80 17.46 -9.86
N GLU A 122 7.28 16.77 -8.82
CA GLU A 122 6.70 16.80 -7.48
C GLU A 122 6.73 18.21 -6.86
N ALA A 123 7.87 18.90 -6.97
CA ALA A 123 8.03 20.25 -6.46
C ALA A 123 7.08 21.25 -7.16
N GLU A 124 6.90 21.14 -8.48
CA GLU A 124 5.98 21.99 -9.22
C GLU A 124 4.53 21.79 -8.77
N LEU A 125 4.09 20.53 -8.65
CA LEU A 125 2.72 20.25 -8.19
C LEU A 125 2.52 20.73 -6.75
N ARG A 126 3.51 20.50 -5.87
CA ARG A 126 3.40 20.91 -4.48
C ARG A 126 3.24 22.43 -4.36
N GLY A 127 4.01 23.19 -5.14
CA GLY A 127 3.85 24.65 -5.20
C GLY A 127 2.46 25.09 -5.70
N ARG A 128 1.91 24.40 -6.72
CA ARG A 128 0.55 24.65 -7.22
C ARG A 128 -0.52 24.33 -6.17
N MET A 129 -0.38 23.20 -5.49
CA MET A 129 -1.29 22.79 -4.41
C MET A 129 -1.26 23.76 -3.24
N ASP A 130 -0.08 24.16 -2.77
CA ASP A 130 0.07 25.11 -1.66
C ASP A 130 -0.60 26.46 -2.01
N SER A 131 -0.37 26.96 -3.23
CA SER A 131 -1.00 28.19 -3.72
C SER A 131 -2.53 28.07 -3.75
N ARG A 132 -3.05 26.93 -4.22
CA ARG A 132 -4.50 26.70 -4.31
C ARG A 132 -5.14 26.52 -2.93
N VAL A 133 -4.47 25.84 -2.01
CA VAL A 133 -4.91 25.69 -0.61
C VAL A 133 -5.01 27.07 0.04
N ILE A 134 -4.02 27.95 -0.15
CA ILE A 134 -4.05 29.33 0.38
C ILE A 134 -5.25 30.10 -0.20
N GLU A 135 -5.50 30.00 -1.50
CA GLU A 135 -6.64 30.66 -2.15
C GLU A 135 -7.99 30.16 -1.60
N VAL A 136 -8.15 28.84 -1.46
CA VAL A 136 -9.36 28.22 -0.91
C VAL A 136 -9.56 28.63 0.55
N LEU A 137 -8.50 28.59 1.38
CA LEU A 137 -8.54 29.05 2.77
C LEU A 137 -8.88 30.54 2.88
N GLY A 138 -8.50 31.36 1.91
CA GLY A 138 -8.86 32.77 1.82
C GLY A 138 -10.35 33.01 1.53
N GLN A 139 -11.00 32.07 0.84
CA GLN A 139 -12.43 32.11 0.50
C GLN A 139 -13.33 31.46 1.57
N LEU A 140 -12.75 30.64 2.44
CA LEU A 140 -13.45 29.96 3.54
C LEU A 140 -13.79 30.90 4.69
N SER A 141 -14.98 30.70 5.26
CA SER A 141 -15.38 31.34 6.51
C SER A 141 -14.39 31.03 7.65
N PRO A 142 -14.26 31.90 8.68
CA PRO A 142 -13.40 31.63 9.84
C PRO A 142 -13.74 30.31 10.55
N GLU A 143 -15.02 29.93 10.56
CA GLU A 143 -15.51 28.67 11.10
C GLU A 143 -15.14 27.47 10.22
N GLY A 144 -15.21 27.62 8.89
CA GLY A 144 -14.76 26.61 7.93
C GLY A 144 -13.27 26.30 8.06
N ARG A 145 -12.44 27.34 8.26
CA ARG A 145 -11.00 27.17 8.54
C ARG A 145 -10.71 26.41 9.83
N ARG A 146 -11.46 26.69 10.90
CA ARG A 146 -11.33 25.95 12.18
C ARG A 146 -11.66 24.47 12.03
N LYS A 147 -12.76 24.14 11.35
CA LYS A 147 -13.16 22.75 11.10
C LYS A 147 -12.17 21.99 10.22
N LEU A 148 -11.53 22.66 9.27
CA LEU A 148 -10.46 22.06 8.45
C LEU A 148 -9.21 21.75 9.27
N MET A 149 -8.82 22.62 10.20
CA MET A 149 -7.72 22.34 11.12
C MET A 149 -8.02 21.14 12.04
N GLU A 150 -9.27 21.01 12.51
CA GLU A 150 -9.70 19.88 13.34
C GLU A 150 -9.70 18.54 12.57
N MET A 151 -10.01 18.55 11.27
CA MET A 151 -9.93 17.35 10.42
C MET A 151 -8.50 16.86 10.16
N GLY A 152 -7.50 17.75 10.24
CA GLY A 152 -6.11 17.44 9.94
C GLY A 152 -5.84 17.17 8.45
N PRO A 153 -4.57 16.96 8.06
CA PRO A 153 -4.20 16.76 6.66
C PRO A 153 -4.80 15.45 6.09
N PRO A 154 -5.06 15.39 4.77
CA PRO A 154 -5.47 14.16 4.10
C PRO A 154 -4.42 13.07 4.35
N ARG A 155 -4.86 11.92 4.87
CA ARG A 155 -4.05 10.72 5.14
C ARG A 155 -4.33 9.63 4.12
#